data_AF-X1GF65-F1
#
_entry.id   AF-X1GF65-F1
#
_cell.length_a   1.000
_cell.length_b   1.000
_cell.length_c   1.000
_cell.angle_alpha   90.00
_cell.angle_beta   90.00
_cell.angle_gamma   90.00
#
_symmetry.space_group_name_H-M   'P 1'
#
loop_
_entity.id
_entity.type
_entity.pdbx_description
1 polymer ?
#
loop_
_entity_poly.entity_id
_entity_poly.type
_entity_poly.pdbx_seq_one_letter_code
_entity_poly.pdbx_strand_id
1 'polypeptide(L)'
;TRNPEVNLLEELNKFMNEDKVYSTWFKKARKTGEVQSCVVNLNSPIKDPYHDGVLIIGDAAWIQEMGNMGAFCCGWKAANALSLALVGDKFEEEAIAGYLKWWNDIFYGQFGDVEFPELSFSKYLSADDIDYLVGLVTKPFPATLDFFELFSGIGDAYVELLPRIQEERPDVYEKLLQMRDAMEEDNKRSAKAGFPNR
;
A
#
# COMPACT_ATOMS: atom_id res chain seq x y z
N THR A 1 -2.08 -4.50 -8.90
CA THR A 1 -3.52 -4.65 -9.20
C THR A 1 -3.97 -6.02 -8.74
N ARG A 2 -5.16 -6.13 -8.14
CA ARG A 2 -5.80 -7.42 -7.85
C ARG A 2 -6.64 -7.93 -9.02
N ASN A 3 -6.71 -7.18 -10.13
CA ASN A 3 -7.44 -7.60 -11.32
C ASN A 3 -6.64 -8.66 -12.10
N PRO A 4 -7.10 -9.93 -12.14
CA PRO A 4 -6.39 -11.01 -12.82
C PRO A 4 -6.42 -10.93 -14.34
N GLU A 5 -7.22 -10.04 -14.91
CA GLU A 5 -7.34 -9.82 -16.36
C GLU A 5 -6.24 -8.90 -16.89
N VAL A 6 -5.51 -8.20 -16.02
CA VAL A 6 -4.45 -7.28 -16.41
C VAL A 6 -3.14 -8.02 -16.67
N ASN A 7 -2.63 -7.92 -17.90
CA ASN A 7 -1.29 -8.39 -18.23
C ASN A 7 -0.25 -7.34 -17.83
N LEU A 8 0.38 -7.52 -16.67
CA LEU A 8 1.36 -6.56 -16.13
C LEU A 8 2.58 -6.35 -17.04
N LEU A 9 3.00 -7.37 -17.80
CA LEU A 9 4.10 -7.22 -18.75
C LEU A 9 3.71 -6.32 -19.93
N GLU A 10 2.48 -6.48 -20.41
CA GLU A 10 1.95 -5.64 -21.49
C GLU A 10 1.81 -4.18 -21.03
N GLU A 11 1.27 -3.96 -19.83
CA GLU A 11 1.15 -2.62 -19.25
C GLU A 11 2.52 -1.98 -19.01
N LEU A 12 3.51 -2.74 -18.55
CA LEU A 12 4.89 -2.25 -18.43
C LEU A 12 5.48 -1.87 -19.81
N ASN A 13 5.22 -2.67 -20.84
CA ASN A 13 5.68 -2.37 -22.20
C ASN A 13 5.03 -1.10 -22.74
N LYS A 14 3.72 -0.90 -22.53
CA LYS A 14 3.02 0.33 -22.91
C LYS A 14 3.61 1.53 -22.16
N PHE A 15 3.78 1.43 -20.85
CA PHE A 15 4.40 2.48 -20.03
C PHE A 15 5.79 2.88 -20.54
N MET A 16 6.63 1.90 -20.89
CA MET A 16 8.00 2.16 -21.32
C MET A 16 8.12 2.69 -22.76
N ASN A 17 7.21 2.30 -23.67
CA ASN A 17 7.40 2.52 -25.10
C ASN A 17 6.33 3.42 -25.75
N GLU A 18 5.12 3.45 -25.19
CA GLU A 18 3.96 4.11 -25.80
C GLU A 18 3.46 5.30 -24.99
N ASP A 19 3.69 5.31 -23.67
CA ASP A 19 3.25 6.39 -22.79
C ASP A 19 3.83 7.74 -23.22
N LYS A 20 2.96 8.74 -23.38
CA LYS A 20 3.35 10.05 -23.92
C LYS A 20 4.28 10.84 -23.00
N VAL A 21 4.21 10.58 -21.69
CA VAL A 21 4.96 11.28 -20.65
C VAL A 21 6.27 10.54 -20.38
N TYR A 22 6.19 9.24 -20.10
CA TYR A 22 7.30 8.47 -19.54
C TYR A 22 8.15 7.74 -20.58
N SER A 23 7.61 7.41 -21.77
CA SER A 23 8.37 6.60 -22.77
C SER A 23 9.70 7.25 -23.18
N THR A 24 9.76 8.59 -23.15
CA THR A 24 10.98 9.33 -23.48
C THR A 24 12.14 9.04 -22.53
N TRP A 25 11.86 8.65 -21.28
CA TRP A 25 12.87 8.29 -20.28
C TRP A 25 13.56 6.97 -20.62
N PHE A 26 12.90 6.11 -21.40
CA PHE A 26 13.36 4.76 -21.71
C PHE A 26 13.96 4.61 -23.11
N LYS A 27 13.94 5.63 -23.97
CA LYS A 27 14.41 5.57 -25.38
C LYS A 27 15.83 5.01 -25.57
N LYS A 28 16.72 5.19 -24.59
CA LYS A 28 18.09 4.68 -24.60
C LYS A 28 18.35 3.66 -23.49
N ALA A 29 17.31 3.28 -22.76
CA ALA A 29 17.41 2.25 -21.74
C ALA A 29 17.62 0.89 -22.41
N ARG A 30 18.40 0.04 -21.76
CA ARG A 30 18.62 -1.35 -22.17
C ARG A 30 18.24 -2.24 -20.99
N LYS A 31 17.40 -3.25 -21.24
CA LYS A 31 17.15 -4.31 -20.27
C LYS A 31 18.45 -5.06 -19.97
N THR A 32 18.88 -5.07 -18.72
CA THR A 32 20.15 -5.67 -18.26
C THR A 32 19.99 -7.03 -17.59
N GLY A 33 18.77 -7.45 -17.28
CA GLY A 33 18.48 -8.72 -16.60
C GLY A 33 17.05 -9.17 -16.88
N GLU A 34 16.58 -10.18 -16.15
CA GLU A 34 15.22 -10.70 -16.32
C GLU A 34 14.16 -9.76 -15.75
N VAL A 35 12.93 -9.88 -16.28
CA VAL A 35 11.78 -9.19 -15.69
C VAL A 35 11.39 -9.96 -14.45
N GLN A 36 11.35 -9.28 -13.31
CA GLN A 36 10.95 -9.85 -12.03
C GLN A 36 9.65 -9.20 -11.57
N SER A 37 8.85 -9.96 -10.85
CA SER A 37 7.64 -9.50 -10.17
C SER A 37 7.67 -9.98 -8.73
N CYS A 38 6.88 -9.32 -7.88
CA CYS A 38 6.63 -9.75 -6.52
C CYS A 38 5.13 -9.80 -6.27
N VAL A 39 4.76 -10.59 -5.27
CA VAL A 39 3.38 -10.70 -4.77
C VAL A 39 3.35 -10.00 -3.42
N VAL A 40 2.41 -9.07 -3.26
CA VAL A 40 2.17 -8.37 -2.00
C VAL A 40 0.83 -8.80 -1.42
N ASN A 41 0.77 -9.04 -0.10
CA ASN A 41 -0.49 -9.28 0.60
C ASN A 41 -1.27 -7.97 0.65
N LEU A 42 -2.54 -7.95 0.26
CA LEU A 42 -3.34 -6.73 0.32
C LEU A 42 -4.55 -6.86 1.26
N ASN A 43 -4.66 -7.91 2.06
CA ASN A 43 -5.88 -8.19 2.82
C ASN A 43 -5.87 -7.52 4.20
N SER A 44 -5.13 -8.10 5.14
CA SER A 44 -4.97 -7.58 6.49
C SER A 44 -3.61 -7.99 7.05
N PRO A 45 -3.04 -7.19 7.98
CA PRO A 45 -1.86 -7.58 8.73
C PRO A 45 -2.18 -8.65 9.78
N ILE A 46 -1.16 -9.38 10.23
CA ILE A 46 -1.28 -10.39 11.30
C ILE A 46 -1.22 -9.69 12.66
N LYS A 47 -2.26 -9.84 13.46
CA LYS A 47 -2.34 -9.29 14.83
C LYS A 47 -1.26 -9.81 15.74
N ASP A 48 -1.20 -11.13 15.85
CA ASP A 48 -0.27 -11.85 16.71
C ASP A 48 0.71 -12.61 15.82
N PRO A 49 1.85 -12.00 15.44
CA PRO A 49 2.78 -12.59 14.47
C PRO A 49 3.67 -13.68 15.10
N TYR A 50 3.20 -14.35 16.15
CA TYR A 50 3.90 -15.43 16.85
C TYR A 50 2.94 -16.57 17.18
N HIS A 51 3.36 -17.80 16.90
CA HIS A 51 2.63 -19.00 17.29
C HIS A 51 3.58 -20.20 17.39
N ASP A 52 3.51 -20.95 18.49
CA ASP A 52 4.22 -22.22 18.70
C ASP A 52 5.70 -22.21 18.28
N GLY A 53 6.46 -21.25 18.80
CA GLY A 53 7.89 -21.11 18.52
C GLY A 53 8.23 -20.50 17.16
N VAL A 54 7.23 -20.08 16.38
CA VAL A 54 7.41 -19.45 15.07
C VAL A 54 7.06 -17.96 15.15
N LEU A 55 8.04 -17.11 14.83
CA LEU A 55 7.84 -15.66 14.69
C LEU A 55 7.83 -15.29 13.20
N ILE A 56 6.80 -14.56 12.78
CA ILE A 56 6.66 -14.02 11.42
C ILE A 56 7.02 -12.53 11.45
N ILE A 57 7.81 -12.07 10.49
CA ILE A 57 8.26 -10.67 10.41
C ILE A 57 8.16 -10.13 8.99
N GLY A 58 8.21 -8.80 8.84
CA GLY A 58 8.24 -8.18 7.51
C GLY A 58 6.91 -8.25 6.78
N ASP A 59 6.97 -8.19 5.45
CA ASP A 59 5.80 -8.30 4.55
C ASP A 59 5.00 -9.61 4.76
N ALA A 60 5.62 -10.64 5.34
CA ALA A 60 4.91 -11.89 5.67
C ALA A 60 3.89 -11.72 6.82
N ALA A 61 4.09 -10.73 7.70
CA ALA A 61 3.16 -10.38 8.77
C ALA A 61 2.36 -9.10 8.49
N TRP A 62 2.73 -8.35 7.46
CA TRP A 62 2.15 -7.03 7.16
C TRP A 62 1.25 -7.04 5.92
N ILE A 63 0.68 -5.87 5.64
CA ILE A 63 -0.10 -5.58 4.46
C ILE A 63 0.69 -4.66 3.50
N GLN A 64 0.56 -4.93 2.22
CA GLN A 64 1.33 -4.37 1.12
C GLN A 64 2.84 -4.58 1.31
N GLU A 65 3.64 -3.57 0.94
CA GLU A 65 5.05 -3.48 1.25
C GLU A 65 5.24 -2.65 2.54
N MET A 66 6.00 -3.19 3.51
CA MET A 66 6.31 -2.48 4.76
C MET A 66 7.39 -1.38 4.56
N GLY A 67 7.85 -1.22 3.32
CA GLY A 67 8.99 -0.40 2.92
C GLY A 67 10.32 -0.94 3.45
N ASN A 68 11.43 -0.50 2.85
CA ASN A 68 12.76 -0.96 3.24
C ASN A 68 13.05 -0.73 4.72
N MET A 69 12.71 0.46 5.24
CA MET A 69 12.97 0.81 6.64
C MET A 69 12.13 -0.04 7.61
N GLY A 70 10.84 -0.27 7.31
CA GLY A 70 9.99 -1.14 8.12
C GLY A 70 10.54 -2.57 8.17
N ALA A 71 10.89 -3.14 7.02
CA ALA A 71 11.47 -4.48 6.93
C ALA A 71 12.78 -4.62 7.73
N PHE A 72 13.70 -3.65 7.62
CA PHE A 72 14.93 -3.63 8.43
C PHE A 72 14.65 -3.55 9.93
N CYS A 73 13.73 -2.69 10.35
CA CYS A 73 13.34 -2.56 11.75
C CYS A 73 12.78 -3.88 12.29
N CYS A 74 11.91 -4.56 11.54
CA CYS A 74 11.39 -5.88 11.91
C CYS A 74 12.51 -6.90 12.11
N GLY A 75 13.44 -7.01 11.15
CA GLY A 75 14.58 -7.91 11.25
C GLY A 75 15.46 -7.60 12.46
N TRP A 76 15.81 -6.32 12.67
CA TRP A 76 16.63 -5.90 13.79
C TRP A 76 15.95 -6.14 15.15
N LYS A 77 14.67 -5.77 15.29
CA LYS A 77 13.90 -5.95 16.53
C LYS A 77 13.76 -7.43 16.89
N ALA A 78 13.44 -8.27 15.91
CA ALA A 78 13.32 -9.71 16.12
C ALA A 78 14.65 -10.33 16.54
N ALA A 79 15.73 -10.04 15.79
CA ALA A 79 17.06 -10.56 16.10
C ALA A 79 17.55 -10.09 17.48
N ASN A 80 17.29 -8.83 17.85
CA ASN A 80 17.63 -8.29 19.15
C ASN A 80 16.87 -8.97 20.29
N ALA A 81 15.55 -9.13 20.16
CA ALA A 81 14.72 -9.82 21.16
C ALA A 81 15.21 -11.26 21.39
N LEU A 82 15.39 -12.03 20.31
CA LEU A 82 15.88 -13.41 20.37
C LEU A 82 17.29 -13.50 20.98
N SER A 83 18.19 -12.60 20.61
CA SER A 83 19.56 -12.59 21.16
C SER A 83 19.57 -12.35 22.67
N LEU A 84 18.75 -11.40 23.16
CA LEU A 84 18.63 -11.11 24.58
C LEU A 84 17.95 -12.26 25.34
N ALA A 85 16.97 -12.91 24.72
CA ALA A 85 16.31 -14.07 25.30
C ALA A 85 17.26 -15.25 25.48
N LEU A 86 18.08 -15.54 24.47
CA LEU A 86 19.10 -16.61 24.54
C LEU A 86 20.13 -16.36 25.64
N VAL A 87 20.58 -15.12 25.82
CA VAL A 87 21.51 -14.76 26.91
C VAL A 87 20.83 -14.84 28.29
N GLY A 88 19.53 -14.54 28.34
CA GLY A 88 18.74 -14.53 29.58
C GLY A 88 18.03 -15.85 29.91
N ASP A 89 18.27 -16.93 29.15
CA ASP A 89 17.60 -18.23 29.28
C ASP A 89 16.06 -18.14 29.25
N LYS A 90 15.55 -17.28 28.34
CA LYS A 90 14.12 -17.09 28.10
C LYS A 90 13.71 -17.79 26.82
N PHE A 91 12.52 -18.38 26.83
CA PHE A 91 11.98 -19.18 25.73
C PHE A 91 10.56 -18.78 25.39
N GLU A 92 10.07 -19.31 24.27
CA GLU A 92 8.69 -19.13 23.80
C GLU A 92 8.29 -17.66 23.69
N GLU A 93 7.05 -17.31 24.04
CA GLU A 93 6.53 -15.96 23.93
C GLU A 93 7.32 -14.95 24.78
N GLU A 94 7.87 -15.37 25.92
CA GLU A 94 8.70 -14.50 26.76
C GLU A 94 9.97 -14.05 26.03
N ALA A 95 10.52 -14.90 25.16
CA ALA A 95 11.70 -14.58 24.37
C ALA A 95 11.47 -13.45 23.37
N ILE A 96 10.22 -13.28 22.92
CA ILE A 96 9.83 -12.36 21.84
C ILE A 96 8.87 -11.27 22.30
N ALA A 97 8.54 -11.20 23.60
CA ALA A 97 7.60 -10.21 24.16
C ALA A 97 7.96 -8.76 23.80
N GLY A 98 9.26 -8.43 23.76
CA GLY A 98 9.73 -7.10 23.34
C GLY A 98 9.42 -6.78 21.88
N TYR A 99 9.48 -7.78 21.00
CA TYR A 99 9.08 -7.64 19.61
C TYR A 99 7.56 -7.49 19.48
N LEU A 100 6.76 -8.34 20.15
CA LEU A 100 5.29 -8.27 20.08
C LEU A 100 4.75 -6.93 20.57
N LYS A 101 5.30 -6.43 21.68
CA LYS A 101 4.94 -5.11 22.20
C LYS A 101 5.24 -4.02 21.16
N TRP A 102 6.44 -4.04 20.58
CA TRP A 102 6.82 -3.07 19.56
C TRP A 102 5.95 -3.17 18.29
N TRP A 103 5.66 -4.40 17.83
CA TRP A 103 4.77 -4.66 16.69
C TRP A 103 3.40 -4.04 16.92
N ASN A 104 2.81 -4.27 18.09
CA ASN A 104 1.53 -3.68 18.45
C ASN A 104 1.62 -2.15 18.56
N ASP A 105 2.63 -1.61 19.24
CA ASP A 105 2.69 -0.16 19.49
C ASP A 105 2.93 0.67 18.21
N ILE A 106 3.71 0.14 17.27
CA ILE A 106 4.15 0.87 16.07
C ILE A 106 3.34 0.52 14.83
N PHE A 107 2.91 -0.73 14.69
CA PHE A 107 2.23 -1.21 13.48
C PHE A 107 0.77 -1.57 13.77
N TYR A 108 0.53 -2.69 14.46
CA TYR A 108 -0.82 -3.26 14.52
C TYR A 108 -1.81 -2.43 15.34
N GLY A 109 -1.43 -1.92 16.51
CA GLY A 109 -2.35 -1.22 17.40
C GLY A 109 -2.88 0.10 16.84
N GLN A 110 -2.11 0.76 15.97
CA GLN A 110 -2.53 2.00 15.33
C GLN A 110 -3.23 1.76 13.99
N PHE A 111 -2.78 0.76 13.23
CA PHE A 111 -3.14 0.62 11.82
C PHE A 111 -3.60 -0.79 11.41
N GLY A 112 -3.55 -1.76 12.32
CA GLY A 112 -3.75 -3.18 12.06
C GLY A 112 -5.19 -3.59 11.77
N ASP A 113 -6.16 -2.82 12.26
CA ASP A 113 -7.58 -3.02 12.00
C ASP A 113 -8.05 -2.26 10.73
N VAL A 114 -7.12 -1.62 9.99
CA VAL A 114 -7.42 -0.96 8.72
C VAL A 114 -7.37 -1.97 7.59
N GLU A 115 -8.51 -2.24 6.96
CA GLU A 115 -8.52 -2.90 5.65
C GLU A 115 -8.05 -1.91 4.59
N PHE A 116 -7.06 -2.28 3.79
CA PHE A 116 -6.63 -1.46 2.67
C PHE A 116 -7.48 -1.79 1.43
N PRO A 117 -8.41 -0.89 1.04
CA PRO A 117 -9.21 -1.10 -0.15
C PRO A 117 -8.33 -1.04 -1.39
N GLU A 118 -8.71 -1.76 -2.45
CA GLU A 118 -8.12 -1.52 -3.76
C GLU A 118 -8.65 -0.19 -4.30
N LEU A 119 -7.81 0.84 -4.28
CA LEU A 119 -8.13 2.12 -4.89
C LEU A 119 -7.82 2.07 -6.39
N SER A 120 -8.81 1.69 -7.19
CA SER A 120 -8.70 1.73 -8.65
C SER A 120 -9.23 3.06 -9.20
N PHE A 121 -8.47 4.14 -9.00
CA PHE A 121 -8.86 5.47 -9.48
C PHE A 121 -9.17 5.46 -10.99
N SER A 122 -8.39 4.73 -11.79
CA SER A 122 -8.56 4.62 -13.25
C SER A 122 -9.85 3.91 -13.68
N LYS A 123 -10.54 3.19 -12.79
CA LYS A 123 -11.86 2.62 -13.06
C LYS A 123 -12.95 3.69 -13.13
N TYR A 124 -12.80 4.78 -12.39
CA TYR A 124 -13.82 5.82 -12.21
C TYR A 124 -13.43 7.17 -12.81
N LEU A 125 -12.14 7.48 -12.77
CA LEU A 125 -11.57 8.76 -13.17
C LEU A 125 -10.74 8.59 -14.44
N SER A 126 -10.96 9.50 -15.39
CA SER A 126 -10.09 9.66 -16.55
C SER A 126 -8.83 10.43 -16.19
N ALA A 127 -7.84 10.45 -17.11
CA ALA A 127 -6.64 11.26 -16.95
C ALA A 127 -6.97 12.75 -16.73
N ASP A 128 -7.91 13.30 -17.51
CA ASP A 128 -8.34 14.70 -17.38
C ASP A 128 -9.01 15.00 -16.03
N ASP A 129 -9.71 14.02 -15.45
CA ASP A 129 -10.30 14.16 -14.12
C ASP A 129 -9.20 14.20 -13.04
N ILE A 130 -8.18 13.36 -13.17
CA ILE A 130 -7.03 13.33 -12.25
C ILE A 130 -6.22 14.62 -12.36
N ASP A 131 -5.93 15.09 -13.58
CA ASP A 131 -5.19 16.34 -13.82
C ASP A 131 -5.91 17.55 -13.20
N TYR A 132 -7.24 17.60 -13.34
CA TYR A 132 -8.06 18.61 -12.68
C TYR A 132 -7.93 18.54 -11.15
N LEU A 133 -8.14 17.35 -10.55
CA LEU A 133 -8.10 17.16 -9.10
C LEU A 133 -6.73 17.53 -8.51
N VAL A 134 -5.65 17.03 -9.11
CA VAL A 134 -4.28 17.33 -8.67
C VAL A 134 -3.96 18.82 -8.84
N GLY A 135 -4.49 19.47 -9.88
CA GLY A 135 -4.34 20.92 -10.11
C GLY A 135 -5.00 21.81 -9.05
N LEU A 136 -5.93 21.28 -8.25
CA LEU A 136 -6.55 22.02 -7.14
C LEU A 136 -5.61 22.16 -5.93
N VAL A 137 -4.66 21.24 -5.78
CA VAL A 137 -3.72 21.23 -4.65
C VAL A 137 -2.59 22.22 -4.93
N THR A 138 -2.66 23.39 -4.29
CA THR A 138 -1.71 24.49 -4.50
C THR A 138 -0.64 24.61 -3.41
N LYS A 139 -0.81 23.88 -2.30
CA LYS A 139 0.13 23.85 -1.18
C LYS A 139 0.81 22.50 -1.12
N PRO A 140 2.12 22.45 -0.79
CA PRO A 140 2.79 21.18 -0.59
C PRO A 140 2.21 20.45 0.62
N PHE A 141 2.11 19.12 0.52
CA PHE A 141 1.85 18.26 1.67
C PHE A 141 3.03 18.27 2.65
N PRO A 142 2.80 17.93 3.94
CA PRO A 142 3.89 17.72 4.89
C PRO A 142 4.94 16.74 4.36
N ALA A 143 6.22 17.05 4.60
CA ALA A 143 7.30 16.14 4.28
C ALA A 143 7.33 15.02 5.33
N THR A 144 6.71 13.89 5.02
CA THR A 144 6.64 12.73 5.91
C THR A 144 7.01 11.44 5.17
N LEU A 145 7.64 10.53 5.90
CA LEU A 145 7.83 9.13 5.48
C LEU A 145 6.76 8.22 6.11
N ASP A 146 5.90 8.77 6.97
CA ASP A 146 4.77 8.06 7.53
C ASP A 146 3.66 8.00 6.48
N PHE A 147 3.40 6.78 6.02
CA PHE A 147 2.38 6.50 5.03
C PHE A 147 0.99 6.97 5.50
N PHE A 148 0.63 6.75 6.76
CA PHE A 148 -0.69 7.08 7.28
C PHE A 148 -0.88 8.59 7.41
N GLU A 149 0.16 9.30 7.86
CA GLU A 149 0.15 10.77 7.90
C GLU A 149 -0.01 11.37 6.50
N LEU A 150 0.68 10.80 5.49
CA LEU A 150 0.53 11.23 4.10
C LEU A 150 -0.91 11.08 3.59
N PHE A 151 -1.51 9.90 3.76
CA PHE A 151 -2.88 9.66 3.28
C PHE A 151 -3.93 10.47 4.04
N SER A 152 -3.77 10.67 5.35
CA SER A 152 -4.63 11.57 6.12
C SER A 152 -4.54 13.00 5.57
N GLY A 153 -3.33 13.49 5.33
CA GLY A 153 -3.13 14.83 4.77
C GLY A 153 -3.75 15.02 3.39
N ILE A 154 -3.65 14.01 2.51
CA ILE A 154 -4.34 14.00 1.21
C ILE A 154 -5.86 14.07 1.42
N GLY A 155 -6.41 13.23 2.30
CA GLY A 155 -7.84 13.21 2.62
C GLY A 155 -8.36 14.58 3.08
N ASP A 156 -7.68 15.18 4.05
CA ASP A 156 -8.05 16.48 4.61
C ASP A 156 -8.05 17.59 3.54
N ALA A 157 -7.02 17.61 2.68
CA ALA A 157 -6.94 18.58 1.59
C ALA A 157 -8.13 18.46 0.62
N TYR A 158 -8.54 17.24 0.28
CA TYR A 158 -9.67 17.06 -0.63
C TYR A 158 -11.03 17.30 0.02
N VAL A 159 -11.18 17.04 1.33
CA VAL A 159 -12.41 17.40 2.08
C VAL A 159 -12.69 18.89 1.97
N GLU A 160 -11.68 19.74 2.12
CA GLU A 160 -11.81 21.20 1.96
C GLU A 160 -12.16 21.61 0.51
N LEU A 161 -11.72 20.84 -0.48
CA LEU A 161 -11.93 21.11 -1.90
C LEU A 161 -13.28 20.59 -2.43
N LEU A 162 -13.98 19.71 -1.71
CA LEU A 162 -15.25 19.11 -2.17
C LEU A 162 -16.29 20.14 -2.64
N PRO A 163 -16.57 21.24 -1.91
CA PRO A 163 -17.55 22.23 -2.37
C PRO A 163 -17.18 22.84 -3.73
N ARG A 164 -15.89 23.14 -3.92
CA ARG A 164 -15.36 23.70 -5.17
C ARG A 164 -15.43 22.68 -6.30
N ILE A 165 -15.12 21.41 -6.03
CA ILE A 165 -15.24 20.33 -7.02
C ILE A 165 -16.69 20.17 -7.48
N GLN A 166 -17.64 20.20 -6.53
CA GLN A 166 -19.07 20.11 -6.84
C GLN A 166 -19.56 21.27 -7.73
N GLU A 167 -19.02 22.49 -7.54
CA GLU A 167 -19.37 23.67 -8.33
C GLU A 167 -18.70 23.68 -9.72
N GLU A 168 -17.38 23.48 -9.77
CA GLU A 168 -16.58 23.62 -11.01
C GLU A 168 -16.68 22.40 -11.93
N ARG A 169 -16.76 21.19 -11.36
CA ARG A 169 -16.78 19.90 -12.08
C ARG A 169 -17.76 18.92 -11.41
N PRO A 170 -19.08 19.17 -11.48
CA PRO A 170 -20.08 18.29 -10.90
C PRO A 170 -20.01 16.85 -11.44
N ASP A 171 -19.56 16.66 -12.67
CA ASP A 171 -19.34 15.34 -13.28
C ASP A 171 -18.21 14.56 -12.58
N VAL A 172 -17.14 15.24 -12.15
CA VAL A 172 -16.04 14.63 -11.37
C VAL A 172 -16.51 14.33 -9.97
N TYR A 173 -17.27 15.24 -9.36
CA TYR A 173 -17.88 15.03 -8.06
C TYR A 173 -18.75 13.76 -8.03
N GLU A 174 -19.60 13.57 -9.03
CA GLU A 174 -20.42 12.36 -9.17
C GLU A 174 -19.57 11.09 -9.31
N LYS A 175 -18.49 11.11 -10.10
CA LYS A 175 -17.56 9.97 -10.20
C LYS A 175 -16.89 9.63 -8.86
N LEU A 176 -16.52 10.64 -8.06
CA LEU A 176 -15.97 10.45 -6.72
C LEU A 176 -16.99 9.79 -5.78
N LEU A 177 -18.26 10.19 -5.85
CA LEU A 177 -19.34 9.54 -5.10
C LEU A 177 -19.56 8.09 -5.56
N GLN A 178 -19.58 7.84 -6.87
CA GLN A 178 -19.69 6.48 -7.41
C GLN A 178 -18.54 5.58 -6.96
N MET A 179 -17.31 6.11 -6.96
CA MET A 179 -16.13 5.39 -6.46
C MET A 179 -16.29 5.04 -4.98
N ARG A 180 -16.70 6.01 -4.14
CA ARG A 180 -16.96 5.78 -2.71
C ARG A 180 -18.00 4.69 -2.49
N ASP A 181 -19.13 4.78 -3.18
CA ASP A 181 -20.28 3.91 -2.97
C ASP A 181 -20.03 2.47 -3.45
N ALA A 182 -19.22 2.30 -4.49
CA ALA A 182 -18.86 0.98 -5.03
C ALA A 182 -17.65 0.33 -4.34
N MET A 183 -16.93 1.06 -3.48
CA MET A 183 -15.64 0.63 -2.92
C MET A 183 -15.74 -0.70 -2.15
N GLU A 184 -16.77 -0.88 -1.33
CA GLU A 184 -16.94 -2.11 -0.54
C GLU A 184 -17.16 -3.34 -1.45
N GLU A 185 -18.01 -3.21 -2.47
CA GLU A 185 -18.30 -4.30 -3.39
C GLU A 185 -17.09 -4.66 -4.24
N ASP A 186 -16.37 -3.65 -4.74
CA ASP A 186 -15.13 -3.83 -5.48
C ASP A 186 -14.07 -4.55 -4.65
N ASN A 187 -13.90 -4.15 -3.39
CA ASN A 187 -12.95 -4.81 -2.48
C ASN A 187 -13.28 -6.28 -2.29
N LYS A 188 -14.56 -6.62 -2.06
CA LYS A 188 -15.01 -8.02 -1.91
C LYS A 188 -14.75 -8.83 -3.18
N ARG A 189 -15.03 -8.24 -4.34
CA ARG A 189 -14.80 -8.88 -5.64
C ARG A 189 -13.31 -9.15 -5.86
N SER A 190 -12.47 -8.16 -5.62
CA SER A 190 -11.02 -8.26 -5.78
C SER A 190 -10.38 -9.22 -4.78
N ALA A 191 -10.83 -9.23 -3.52
CA ALA A 191 -10.37 -10.21 -2.52
C ALA A 191 -10.69 -11.65 -2.94
N LYS A 192 -11.88 -11.88 -3.52
CA LYS A 192 -12.30 -13.19 -4.02
C LYS A 192 -11.52 -13.64 -5.25
N ALA A 193 -11.07 -12.71 -6.10
CA ALA A 193 -10.29 -13.03 -7.29
C ALA A 193 -8.95 -13.71 -6.95
N GLY A 194 -8.41 -13.46 -5.75
CA GLY A 194 -7.14 -14.01 -5.30
C GLY A 194 -5.97 -13.59 -6.18
N PHE A 195 -4.88 -14.35 -6.13
CA PHE A 195 -3.77 -14.18 -7.06
C PHE A 195 -3.99 -15.07 -8.29
N PRO A 196 -4.02 -14.51 -9.51
CA PRO A 196 -3.97 -15.35 -10.71
C PRO A 196 -2.61 -16.05 -10.75
N ASN A 197 -2.56 -17.31 -10.29
CA ASN A 197 -1.43 -18.20 -10.52
C ASN A 197 -1.44 -18.64 -12.00
N ARG A 198 -1.05 -17.74 -12.92
CA ARG A 198 -0.86 -18.06 -14.33
C ARG A 198 0.54 -17.69 -14.78
#